data_AF-F1LCW9-F1
#
_entry.id   AF-F1LCW9-F1
#
_cell.length_a   1.000
_cell.length_b   1.000
_cell.length_c   1.000
_cell.angle_alpha   90.00
_cell.angle_beta   90.00
_cell.angle_gamma   90.00
#
_symmetry.space_group_name_H-M   'P 1'
#
loop_
_entity.id
_entity.type
_entity.pdbx_description
1 polymer ?
#
loop_
_entity_poly.entity_id
_entity_poly.type
_entity_poly.pdbx_seq_one_letter_code
_entity_poly.pdbx_strand_id
1 'polypeptide(L)'
;MDELMYAQQPFPSRPSFLPKQFLTRAFANSSEMGCISSGLPRFYRQLINLALPCLSFRLHHPTPNCKLAVHKFPSDYLVKCPSLRMGSLWSHSKETYDPTSIFQTKYGRIRGRRIRIGEDRYVNAFLGIPYARPPVGPLRFKKPQPPESWPNIRECVQHAMRAPQQDTIFERWSMRIPTSEDCLYLNVFAPECDPFQEHKRGRAVMVWIHGGGFVVHSSANYGDRGICKCLCSKGVVVVTIQYRLGILGFSATGDEHSIPNLGLWDQAMALSWVKENIVEFGGDPENITVFGQSAGGVCADLLSLSPYTRGDFKLVRLKER
;
A
#
# COMPACT_ATOMS: atom_id res chain seq x y z
N MET A 1 33.56 5.69 -38.73
CA MET A 1 33.87 5.44 -37.31
C MET A 1 34.02 6.81 -36.71
N ASP A 2 32.90 7.38 -36.27
CA ASP A 2 32.81 8.77 -35.87
C ASP A 2 32.33 8.81 -34.42
N GLU A 3 33.26 9.12 -33.52
CA GLU A 3 32.97 9.59 -32.17
C GLU A 3 32.32 10.99 -32.27
N LEU A 4 31.13 11.14 -31.71
CA LEU A 4 30.57 12.45 -31.40
C LEU A 4 30.28 12.53 -29.91
N MET A 5 31.22 13.20 -29.25
CA MET A 5 31.18 13.77 -27.91
C MET A 5 29.91 14.57 -27.68
N TYR A 6 29.15 14.25 -26.63
CA TYR A 6 28.09 15.12 -26.12
C TYR A 6 28.66 16.05 -25.05
N ALA A 7 28.80 17.32 -25.41
CA ALA A 7 29.34 18.38 -24.58
C ALA A 7 28.42 18.73 -23.40
N GLN A 8 29.01 18.83 -22.22
CA GLN A 8 28.42 19.43 -21.02
C GLN A 8 28.34 20.95 -21.19
N GLN A 9 27.16 21.54 -20.99
CA GLN A 9 26.97 22.99 -20.91
C GLN A 9 26.96 23.42 -19.42
N PRO A 10 27.74 24.45 -19.02
CA PRO A 10 27.77 24.93 -17.64
C PRO A 10 26.67 25.97 -17.36
N PHE A 11 26.02 25.87 -16.20
CA PHE A 11 25.10 26.90 -15.69
C PHE A 11 25.88 28.10 -15.13
N PRO A 12 25.39 29.35 -15.29
CA PRO A 12 26.08 30.54 -14.82
C PRO A 12 25.91 30.75 -13.32
N SER A 13 27.01 31.17 -12.69
CA SER A 13 27.12 31.60 -11.30
C SER A 13 26.37 32.91 -11.02
N ARG A 14 25.78 33.03 -9.83
CA ARG A 14 25.39 34.33 -9.24
C ARG A 14 25.69 34.40 -7.74
N PRO A 15 25.85 35.62 -7.20
CA PRO A 15 26.77 35.90 -6.11
C PRO A 15 26.14 35.85 -4.71
N SER A 16 27.04 35.73 -3.73
CA SER A 16 26.84 35.97 -2.31
C SER A 16 26.17 37.31 -2.01
N PHE A 17 25.18 37.34 -1.10
CA PHE A 17 25.01 38.35 -0.04
C PHE A 17 23.88 37.94 0.92
N LEU A 18 24.23 37.63 2.16
CA LEU A 18 23.33 37.63 3.32
C LEU A 18 23.30 39.05 3.90
N PRO A 19 22.16 39.46 4.51
CA PRO A 19 22.24 40.10 5.82
C PRO A 19 21.56 39.25 6.89
N LYS A 20 22.30 39.07 7.98
CA LYS A 20 21.86 38.57 9.28
C LYS A 20 20.73 39.47 9.80
N GLN A 21 19.70 38.83 10.37
CA GLN A 21 18.96 39.20 11.60
C GLN A 21 17.47 38.89 11.44
N PHE A 22 17.05 37.70 11.89
CA PHE A 22 15.80 37.44 12.63
C PHE A 22 15.91 36.02 13.21
N LEU A 23 16.88 35.86 14.12
CA LEU A 23 17.07 34.68 14.96
C LEU A 23 16.32 34.91 16.27
N THR A 24 15.11 34.36 16.40
CA THR A 24 14.58 33.73 17.64
C THR A 24 13.09 33.40 17.48
N ARG A 25 12.79 32.14 17.12
CA ARG A 25 11.62 31.32 17.53
C ARG A 25 11.49 30.12 16.59
N ALA A 26 12.42 29.18 16.70
CA ALA A 26 12.30 27.87 16.05
C ALA A 26 13.15 26.82 16.79
N PHE A 27 13.12 26.84 18.13
CA PHE A 27 13.66 25.76 18.98
C PHE A 27 12.82 25.69 20.25
N ALA A 28 11.57 25.26 20.09
CA ALA A 28 10.71 24.85 21.19
C ALA A 28 9.64 23.94 20.59
N ASN A 29 9.99 22.65 20.41
CA ASN A 29 9.09 21.49 20.45
C ASN A 29 9.82 20.19 20.04
N SER A 30 11.11 20.07 20.39
CA SER A 30 11.81 18.78 20.42
C SER A 30 11.48 17.96 21.70
N SER A 31 10.62 18.47 22.59
CA SER A 31 10.21 17.83 23.83
C SER A 31 8.95 16.95 23.72
N GLU A 32 8.15 17.04 22.65
CA GLU A 32 6.92 16.25 22.53
C GLU A 32 7.08 14.88 21.83
N MET A 33 8.22 14.60 21.21
CA MET A 33 8.54 13.23 20.75
C MET A 33 9.02 12.30 21.88
N GLY A 34 9.27 12.83 23.08
CA GLY A 34 9.62 12.02 24.25
C GLY A 34 8.45 11.23 24.86
N CYS A 35 7.21 11.66 24.62
CA CYS A 35 6.02 11.12 25.31
C CYS A 35 5.30 9.96 24.59
N ILE A 36 5.67 9.58 23.36
CA ILE A 36 5.09 8.40 22.68
C ILE A 36 5.97 7.15 22.88
N SER A 37 6.72 7.12 23.97
CA SER A 37 7.68 6.05 24.22
C SER A 37 7.29 5.20 25.44
N SER A 38 6.40 5.68 26.32
CA SER A 38 6.11 5.05 27.64
C SER A 38 5.39 3.71 27.59
N GLY A 39 4.85 3.28 26.44
CA GLY A 39 4.10 2.01 26.30
C GLY A 39 4.74 0.94 25.41
N LEU A 40 5.90 1.20 24.77
CA LEU A 40 6.53 0.25 23.84
C LEU A 40 7.67 -0.55 24.51
N PRO A 41 7.77 -1.87 24.28
CA PRO A 41 8.91 -2.67 24.72
C PRO A 41 10.23 -2.06 24.22
N ARG A 42 11.29 -2.11 25.05
CA ARG A 42 12.61 -1.48 24.78
C ARG A 42 13.17 -1.73 23.38
N PHE A 43 12.89 -2.89 22.80
CA PHE A 43 13.31 -3.29 21.45
C PHE A 43 12.68 -2.42 20.33
N TYR A 44 11.39 -2.09 20.45
CA TYR A 44 10.69 -1.25 19.47
C TYR A 44 11.17 0.20 19.50
N ARG A 45 11.52 0.74 20.69
CA ARG A 45 12.14 2.07 20.80
C ARG A 45 13.49 2.14 20.08
N GLN A 46 14.31 1.08 20.18
CA GLN A 46 15.61 1.05 19.51
C GLN A 46 15.47 1.00 17.97
N LEU A 47 14.53 0.22 17.44
CA LEU A 47 14.30 0.14 15.99
C LEU A 47 13.72 1.44 15.40
N ILE A 48 12.80 2.11 16.11
CA ILE A 48 12.25 3.41 15.69
C ILE A 48 13.35 4.48 15.71
N ASN A 49 14.19 4.51 16.76
CA ASN A 49 15.30 5.45 16.86
C ASN A 49 16.44 5.17 15.87
N LEU A 50 16.54 3.95 15.33
CA LEU A 50 17.50 3.59 14.27
C LEU A 50 16.96 3.91 12.86
N ALA A 51 15.64 3.99 12.66
CA ALA A 51 15.02 4.33 11.38
C ALA A 51 14.93 5.85 11.14
N LEU A 52 14.83 6.65 12.20
CA LEU A 52 14.70 8.10 12.14
C LEU A 52 15.91 8.86 11.52
N PRO A 53 17.18 8.45 11.73
CA PRO A 53 18.34 9.14 11.14
C PRO A 53 18.54 8.89 9.64
N CYS A 54 17.93 7.85 9.06
CA CYS A 54 18.07 7.52 7.64
C CYS A 54 17.17 8.35 6.72
N LEU A 55 16.30 9.19 7.29
CA LEU A 55 15.46 10.16 6.58
C LEU A 55 16.13 11.55 6.55
N SER A 56 17.32 11.66 5.95
CA SER A 56 17.98 12.95 5.75
C SER A 56 17.70 13.48 4.35
N PHE A 57 16.85 14.50 4.24
CA PHE A 57 16.81 15.39 3.07
C PHE A 57 16.71 16.84 3.52
N ARG A 58 17.66 17.67 3.08
CA ARG A 58 17.58 19.15 3.18
C ARG A 58 16.51 19.63 2.21
N LEU A 59 15.44 20.20 2.74
CA LEU A 59 14.42 20.90 1.96
C LEU A 59 14.77 22.40 1.89
N HIS A 60 14.95 22.91 0.67
CA HIS A 60 14.83 24.33 0.38
C HIS A 60 13.71 24.52 -0.63
N HIS A 61 12.82 25.46 -0.30
CA HIS A 61 11.74 26.10 -1.06
C HIS A 61 10.29 25.78 -0.62
N PRO A 62 9.47 26.82 -0.39
CA PRO A 62 8.04 26.70 -0.11
C PRO A 62 7.22 26.74 -1.41
N THR A 63 6.16 25.93 -1.50
CA THR A 63 5.08 26.12 -2.48
C THR A 63 3.73 26.19 -1.76
N PRO A 64 2.88 27.21 -2.04
CA PRO A 64 1.56 27.32 -1.46
C PRO A 64 0.49 26.61 -2.31
N ASN A 65 -0.64 26.29 -1.65
CA ASN A 65 -1.94 25.88 -2.20
C ASN A 65 -2.18 24.37 -2.47
N CYS A 66 -2.50 23.63 -1.41
CA CYS A 66 -3.44 22.51 -1.48
C CYS A 66 -4.63 22.79 -0.55
N LYS A 67 -5.84 22.88 -1.12
CA LYS A 67 -7.08 23.06 -0.34
C LYS A 67 -7.44 21.75 0.35
N LEU A 68 -7.64 21.84 1.66
CA LEU A 68 -8.00 20.77 2.58
C LEU A 68 -9.50 20.45 2.43
N ALA A 69 -9.87 19.19 2.19
CA ALA A 69 -11.24 18.71 2.33
C ALA A 69 -11.30 17.63 3.41
N VAL A 70 -11.99 17.93 4.52
CA VAL A 70 -12.18 17.03 5.67
C VAL A 70 -13.63 16.59 5.67
N HIS A 71 -13.89 15.30 5.43
CA HIS A 71 -15.20 14.71 5.67
C HIS A 71 -15.17 13.86 6.95
N LYS A 72 -16.07 14.17 7.89
CA LYS A 72 -16.32 13.39 9.12
C LYS A 72 -17.09 12.12 8.77
N PHE A 73 -16.62 10.97 9.23
CA PHE A 73 -17.43 9.75 9.36
C PHE A 73 -17.86 9.57 10.82
N PRO A 74 -19.13 9.23 11.09
CA PRO A 74 -19.60 8.94 12.44
C PRO A 74 -19.06 7.59 12.93
N SER A 75 -18.54 7.61 14.17
CA SER A 75 -18.23 6.44 14.99
C SER A 75 -19.55 5.94 15.56
N ASP A 76 -20.01 4.74 15.18
CA ASP A 76 -20.88 3.86 15.98
C ASP A 76 -21.27 2.61 15.19
N TYR A 77 -20.46 1.54 15.24
CA TYR A 77 -20.90 0.19 14.85
C TYR A 77 -20.14 -0.89 15.64
N LEU A 78 -20.57 -1.17 16.87
CA LEU A 78 -20.31 -2.42 17.57
C LEU A 78 -21.50 -3.36 17.33
N VAL A 79 -21.33 -4.37 16.48
CA VAL A 79 -22.35 -5.42 16.26
C VAL A 79 -22.10 -6.56 17.25
N LYS A 80 -23.07 -6.78 18.15
CA LYS A 80 -23.14 -7.97 19.03
C LYS A 80 -23.45 -9.22 18.20
N CYS A 81 -22.60 -10.25 18.27
CA CYS A 81 -22.89 -11.59 17.76
C CYS A 81 -23.71 -12.41 18.79
N PRO A 82 -24.81 -13.09 18.42
CA PRO A 82 -25.45 -14.06 19.30
C PRO A 82 -24.91 -15.49 19.09
N SER A 83 -24.66 -16.14 20.24
CA SER A 83 -24.66 -17.58 20.57
C SER A 83 -24.00 -18.61 19.64
N LEU A 84 -22.93 -19.23 20.17
CA LEU A 84 -22.38 -20.51 19.73
C LEU A 84 -23.40 -21.65 19.92
N ARG A 85 -23.71 -22.39 18.85
CA ARG A 85 -24.14 -23.80 18.96
C ARG A 85 -22.95 -24.69 18.70
N MET A 86 -22.68 -25.55 19.67
CA MET A 86 -21.64 -26.58 19.66
C MET A 86 -22.15 -27.75 18.81
N GLY A 87 -21.47 -28.06 17.70
CA GLY A 87 -21.89 -29.12 16.77
C GLY A 87 -20.76 -29.60 15.87
N SER A 88 -20.46 -30.90 16.01
CA SER A 88 -19.74 -31.84 15.13
C SER A 88 -18.28 -31.57 14.71
N LEU A 89 -17.45 -32.42 15.30
CA LEU A 89 -16.14 -32.94 14.92
C LEU A 89 -16.03 -33.33 13.41
N TRP A 90 -14.90 -33.00 12.79
CA TRP A 90 -14.37 -33.48 11.50
C TRP A 90 -15.25 -33.27 10.25
N SER A 91 -15.18 -32.07 9.68
CA SER A 91 -15.34 -31.90 8.23
C SER A 91 -14.19 -31.02 7.74
N HIS A 92 -13.30 -31.59 6.92
CA HIS A 92 -12.39 -30.80 6.09
C HIS A 92 -13.22 -30.20 4.95
N SER A 93 -14.17 -29.34 5.28
CA SER A 93 -14.87 -28.56 4.26
C SER A 93 -13.83 -27.62 3.65
N LYS A 94 -13.44 -27.89 2.40
CA LYS A 94 -12.83 -26.84 1.57
C LYS A 94 -13.79 -25.66 1.64
N GLU A 95 -13.32 -24.50 2.11
CA GLU A 95 -14.15 -23.30 2.09
C GLU A 95 -14.66 -23.10 0.66
N THR A 96 -15.97 -23.24 0.49
CA THR A 96 -16.62 -23.10 -0.81
C THR A 96 -16.85 -21.61 -1.03
N TYR A 97 -16.20 -21.05 -2.03
CA TYR A 97 -16.44 -19.68 -2.47
C TYR A 97 -17.26 -19.70 -3.76
N ASP A 98 -18.10 -18.68 -3.94
CA ASP A 98 -18.76 -18.42 -5.22
C ASP A 98 -17.71 -17.84 -6.19
N PRO A 99 -17.32 -18.53 -7.27
CA PRO A 99 -16.25 -18.06 -8.15
C PRO A 99 -16.70 -16.87 -9.01
N THR A 100 -15.77 -15.98 -9.34
CA THR A 100 -16.02 -14.97 -10.38
C THR A 100 -15.96 -15.60 -11.78
N SER A 101 -16.39 -14.84 -12.79
CA SER A 101 -15.91 -15.06 -14.16
C SER A 101 -14.39 -14.92 -14.24
N ILE A 102 -13.80 -15.32 -15.36
CA ILE A 102 -12.36 -15.20 -15.58
C ILE A 102 -12.04 -13.78 -16.04
N PHE A 103 -11.06 -13.15 -15.40
CA PHE A 103 -10.56 -11.82 -15.75
C PHE A 103 -9.19 -11.96 -16.42
N GLN A 104 -8.93 -11.14 -17.43
CA GLN A 104 -7.63 -11.07 -18.09
C GLN A 104 -6.83 -9.92 -17.46
N THR A 105 -5.57 -10.18 -17.10
CA THR A 105 -4.59 -9.14 -16.77
C THR A 105 -3.50 -9.12 -17.83
N LYS A 106 -2.63 -8.11 -17.83
CA LYS A 106 -1.44 -8.06 -18.69
C LYS A 106 -0.52 -9.28 -18.52
N TYR A 107 -0.53 -9.91 -17.33
CA TYR A 107 0.36 -11.02 -16.98
C TYR A 107 -0.29 -12.40 -17.08
N GLY A 108 -1.62 -12.48 -17.16
CA GLY A 108 -2.32 -13.75 -17.32
C GLY A 108 -3.76 -13.71 -16.82
N ARG A 109 -4.44 -14.85 -16.95
CA ARG A 109 -5.84 -15.02 -16.55
C ARG A 109 -5.95 -15.27 -15.04
N ILE A 110 -6.94 -14.68 -14.40
CA ILE A 110 -7.21 -14.86 -12.97
C ILE A 110 -8.69 -15.16 -12.72
N ARG A 111 -8.97 -15.85 -11.62
CA ARG A 111 -10.32 -16.06 -11.08
C ARG A 111 -10.32 -15.70 -9.60
N GLY A 112 -11.28 -14.88 -9.19
CA GLY A 112 -11.48 -14.49 -7.80
C GLY A 112 -12.68 -15.17 -7.17
N ARG A 113 -13.15 -14.60 -6.06
CA ARG A 113 -14.41 -14.99 -5.40
C ARG A 113 -15.40 -13.83 -5.31
N ARG A 114 -16.69 -14.15 -5.34
CA ARG A 114 -17.78 -13.19 -5.16
C ARG A 114 -18.13 -13.07 -3.69
N ILE A 115 -18.29 -11.84 -3.24
CA ILE A 115 -18.71 -11.51 -1.87
C ILE A 115 -20.06 -10.80 -1.94
N ARG A 116 -21.10 -11.46 -1.41
CA ARG A 116 -22.45 -10.89 -1.32
C ARG A 116 -22.49 -9.74 -0.30
N ILE A 117 -22.93 -8.56 -0.75
CA ILE A 117 -23.05 -7.33 0.07
C ILE A 117 -24.50 -6.88 0.30
N GLY A 118 -25.48 -7.46 -0.41
CA GLY A 118 -26.91 -7.18 -0.23
C GLY A 118 -27.79 -8.26 -0.87
N GLU A 119 -29.06 -7.95 -1.08
CA GLU A 119 -29.94 -8.71 -1.99
C GLU A 119 -29.44 -8.50 -3.42
N ASP A 120 -29.04 -9.60 -4.07
CA ASP A 120 -28.51 -9.67 -5.44
C ASP A 120 -27.36 -8.72 -5.80
N ARG A 121 -26.68 -8.16 -4.79
CA ARG A 121 -25.48 -7.32 -4.97
C ARG A 121 -24.22 -8.04 -4.51
N TYR A 122 -23.24 -8.07 -5.41
CA TYR A 122 -21.98 -8.79 -5.24
C TYR A 122 -20.77 -7.90 -5.56
N VAL A 123 -19.67 -8.19 -4.89
CA VAL A 123 -18.35 -7.61 -5.17
C VAL A 123 -17.41 -8.76 -5.53
N ASN A 124 -16.74 -8.64 -6.67
CA ASN A 124 -15.67 -9.53 -7.09
C ASN A 124 -14.41 -9.20 -6.28
N ALA A 125 -13.89 -10.18 -5.53
CA ALA A 125 -12.69 -10.08 -4.74
C ALA A 125 -11.61 -10.99 -5.32
N PHE A 126 -10.53 -10.39 -5.79
CA PHE A 126 -9.34 -11.06 -6.29
C PHE A 126 -8.22 -10.83 -5.28
N LEU A 127 -7.78 -11.91 -4.64
CA LEU A 127 -6.82 -11.86 -3.55
C LEU A 127 -5.50 -12.53 -3.97
N GLY A 128 -4.37 -11.98 -3.54
CA GLY A 128 -3.06 -12.58 -3.80
C GLY A 128 -2.62 -12.52 -5.27
N ILE A 129 -2.88 -11.40 -5.96
CA ILE A 129 -2.40 -11.17 -7.32
C ILE A 129 -0.94 -10.69 -7.27
N PRO A 130 0.02 -11.38 -7.92
CA PRO A 130 1.41 -10.92 -7.93
C PRO A 130 1.54 -9.65 -8.77
N TYR A 131 2.13 -8.60 -8.20
CA TYR A 131 2.46 -7.38 -8.94
C TYR A 131 3.96 -7.25 -9.23
N ALA A 132 4.78 -8.16 -8.67
CA ALA A 132 6.22 -8.22 -8.86
C ALA A 132 6.72 -9.66 -8.72
N ARG A 133 7.96 -9.93 -9.16
CA ARG A 133 8.66 -11.19 -8.88
C ARG A 133 8.93 -11.33 -7.38
N PRO A 134 8.92 -12.57 -6.84
CA PRO A 134 9.30 -12.81 -5.45
C PRO A 134 10.71 -12.26 -5.15
N PRO A 135 10.89 -11.38 -4.16
CA PRO A 135 12.17 -10.73 -3.87
C PRO A 135 13.09 -11.65 -3.03
N VAL A 136 13.23 -12.90 -3.46
CA VAL A 136 13.98 -13.96 -2.77
C VAL A 136 15.34 -14.22 -3.43
N GLY A 137 16.27 -14.82 -2.69
CA GLY A 137 17.57 -15.21 -3.22
C GLY A 137 18.35 -14.01 -3.79
N PRO A 138 18.79 -14.05 -5.07
CA PRO A 138 19.50 -12.92 -5.69
C PRO A 138 18.69 -11.62 -5.81
N LEU A 139 17.36 -11.69 -5.71
CA LEU A 139 16.47 -10.52 -5.74
C LEU A 139 16.28 -9.88 -4.36
N ARG A 140 16.78 -10.54 -3.29
CA ARG A 140 16.78 -9.94 -1.96
C ARG A 140 17.61 -8.66 -1.97
N PHE A 141 17.08 -7.60 -1.35
CA PHE A 141 17.67 -6.26 -1.33
C PHE A 141 17.84 -5.58 -2.70
N LYS A 142 17.18 -6.07 -3.74
CA LYS A 142 17.12 -5.42 -5.06
C LYS A 142 15.75 -4.77 -5.30
N LYS A 143 15.70 -3.81 -6.24
CA LYS A 143 14.44 -3.22 -6.70
C LYS A 143 13.51 -4.33 -7.21
N PRO A 144 12.19 -4.21 -6.98
CA PRO A 144 11.25 -5.19 -7.49
C PRO A 144 11.29 -5.22 -9.02
N GLN A 145 10.96 -6.38 -9.59
CA GLN A 145 10.91 -6.60 -11.04
C GLN A 145 9.50 -7.02 -11.44
N PRO A 146 9.03 -6.69 -12.67
CA PRO A 146 7.71 -7.08 -13.14
C PRO A 146 7.46 -8.58 -13.02
N PRO A 147 6.24 -9.02 -12.65
CA PRO A 147 5.95 -10.42 -12.41
C PRO A 147 6.06 -11.21 -13.72
N GLU A 148 6.41 -12.49 -13.60
CA GLU A 148 6.40 -13.40 -14.74
C GLU A 148 4.96 -13.68 -15.17
N SER A 149 4.73 -13.71 -16.49
CA SER A 149 3.43 -14.10 -17.03
C SER A 149 3.15 -15.58 -16.77
N TRP A 150 1.87 -15.93 -16.59
CA TRP A 150 1.45 -17.31 -16.34
C TRP A 150 0.44 -17.78 -17.40
N PRO A 151 0.55 -19.03 -17.90
CA PRO A 151 -0.27 -19.52 -19.03
C PRO A 151 -1.69 -19.96 -18.60
N ASN A 152 -1.82 -20.49 -17.39
CA ASN A 152 -3.05 -21.08 -16.87
C ASN A 152 -3.88 -20.06 -16.09
N ILE A 153 -5.10 -20.42 -15.67
CA ILE A 153 -5.89 -19.53 -14.80
C ILE A 153 -5.28 -19.58 -13.40
N ARG A 154 -4.95 -18.42 -12.84
CA ARG A 154 -4.50 -18.31 -11.44
C ARG A 154 -5.70 -18.09 -10.53
N GLU A 155 -5.84 -18.94 -9.53
CA GLU A 155 -6.87 -18.80 -8.49
C GLU A 155 -6.44 -17.74 -7.47
N CYS A 156 -7.17 -16.63 -7.43
CA CYS A 156 -6.96 -15.46 -6.58
C CYS A 156 -8.09 -15.36 -5.55
N VAL A 157 -8.32 -16.43 -4.80
CA VAL A 157 -9.45 -16.55 -3.85
C VAL A 157 -9.05 -16.36 -2.38
N GLN A 158 -7.75 -16.30 -2.09
CA GLN A 158 -7.17 -16.16 -0.74
C GLN A 158 -6.03 -15.16 -0.75
N HIS A 159 -5.80 -14.51 0.40
CA HIS A 159 -4.66 -13.61 0.57
C HIS A 159 -3.35 -14.39 0.42
N ALA A 160 -2.39 -13.80 -0.29
CA ALA A 160 -1.03 -14.31 -0.33
C ALA A 160 -0.29 -14.04 0.99
N MET A 161 0.95 -14.55 1.08
CA MET A 161 1.77 -14.44 2.28
C MET A 161 2.07 -12.98 2.64
N ARG A 162 2.21 -12.72 3.95
CA ARG A 162 2.59 -11.41 4.48
C ARG A 162 4.09 -11.22 4.42
N ALA A 163 4.56 -9.98 4.40
CA ALA A 163 5.98 -9.68 4.52
C ALA A 163 6.55 -10.19 5.85
N PRO A 164 7.82 -10.61 5.92
CA PRO A 164 8.46 -11.07 7.15
C PRO A 164 8.40 -10.00 8.22
N GLN A 165 7.78 -10.33 9.35
CA GLN A 165 7.52 -9.43 10.46
C GLN A 165 7.32 -10.23 11.75
N GLN A 166 7.48 -9.57 12.90
CA GLN A 166 7.21 -10.19 14.18
C GLN A 166 5.74 -10.00 14.56
N ASP A 167 4.96 -11.07 14.51
CA ASP A 167 3.56 -11.03 14.88
C ASP A 167 3.38 -10.70 16.38
N THR A 168 2.48 -9.77 16.67
CA THR A 168 1.96 -9.55 18.02
C THR A 168 1.19 -10.78 18.51
N ILE A 169 0.96 -10.88 19.83
CA ILE A 169 0.18 -11.99 20.40
C ILE A 169 -1.20 -12.04 19.72
N PHE A 170 -1.89 -10.91 19.58
CA PHE A 170 -3.21 -10.85 18.95
C PHE A 170 -3.19 -11.31 17.48
N GLU A 171 -2.17 -10.91 16.71
CA GLU A 171 -2.03 -11.37 15.32
C GLU A 171 -1.78 -12.87 15.25
N ARG A 172 -1.01 -13.47 16.15
CA ARG A 172 -0.83 -14.93 16.17
C ARG A 172 -2.14 -15.70 16.38
N TRP A 173 -3.09 -15.12 17.12
CA TRP A 173 -4.40 -15.74 17.37
C TRP A 173 -5.42 -15.47 16.26
N SER A 174 -5.36 -14.30 15.62
CA SER A 174 -6.40 -13.82 14.68
C SER A 174 -5.98 -13.88 13.22
N MET A 175 -4.68 -13.76 12.92
CA MET A 175 -4.10 -13.73 11.58
C MET A 175 -3.55 -15.11 11.23
N ARG A 176 -4.30 -15.85 10.40
CA ARG A 176 -3.90 -17.21 9.95
C ARG A 176 -3.01 -17.23 8.71
N ILE A 177 -2.63 -16.05 8.19
CA ILE A 177 -1.81 -15.93 6.98
C ILE A 177 -0.33 -15.93 7.40
N PRO A 178 0.50 -16.87 6.89
CA PRO A 178 1.92 -16.92 7.22
C PRO A 178 2.69 -15.71 6.68
N THR A 179 3.92 -15.56 7.15
CA THR A 179 4.89 -14.60 6.62
C THR A 179 5.88 -15.30 5.67
N SER A 180 6.32 -14.60 4.63
CA SER A 180 7.31 -15.06 3.65
C SER A 180 7.97 -13.88 2.98
N GLU A 181 9.21 -14.01 2.51
CA GLU A 181 9.83 -13.00 1.63
C GLU A 181 9.07 -12.86 0.30
N ASP A 182 8.45 -13.94 -0.18
CA ASP A 182 7.50 -13.89 -1.29
C ASP A 182 6.17 -13.26 -0.83
N CYS A 183 6.15 -11.93 -0.80
CA CYS A 183 5.04 -11.14 -0.26
C CYS A 183 4.56 -10.00 -1.18
N LEU A 184 5.09 -9.88 -2.40
CA LEU A 184 4.78 -8.77 -3.32
C LEU A 184 3.47 -9.01 -4.11
N TYR A 185 2.38 -8.99 -3.35
CA TYR A 185 1.02 -9.24 -3.84
C TYR A 185 0.09 -8.08 -3.52
N LEU A 186 -0.96 -7.95 -4.34
CA LEU A 186 -2.07 -7.03 -4.11
C LEU A 186 -3.40 -7.75 -4.22
N ASN A 187 -4.45 -7.08 -3.74
CA ASN A 187 -5.82 -7.56 -3.79
C ASN A 187 -6.69 -6.49 -4.46
N VAL A 188 -7.65 -6.91 -5.28
CA VAL A 188 -8.61 -6.02 -5.97
C VAL A 188 -10.03 -6.40 -5.57
N PHE A 189 -10.81 -5.42 -5.16
CA PHE A 189 -12.23 -5.52 -4.84
C PHE A 189 -13.02 -4.63 -5.81
N ALA A 190 -13.81 -5.26 -6.67
CA ALA A 190 -14.50 -4.60 -7.77
C ALA A 190 -16.00 -4.95 -7.77
N PRO A 191 -16.91 -3.96 -7.77
CA PRO A 191 -18.34 -4.22 -7.94
C PRO A 191 -18.66 -4.91 -9.29
N GLU A 192 -19.56 -5.89 -9.32
CA GLU A 192 -19.88 -6.71 -10.52
C GLU A 192 -20.70 -5.99 -11.62
N CYS A 193 -21.10 -4.73 -11.41
CA CYS A 193 -21.96 -3.85 -12.24
C CYS A 193 -23.50 -4.01 -12.03
N ASP A 194 -24.35 -2.97 -11.82
CA ASP A 194 -24.21 -1.60 -11.26
C ASP A 194 -25.58 -0.92 -10.92
N PRO A 195 -25.67 0.04 -9.96
CA PRO A 195 -26.59 1.18 -10.03
C PRO A 195 -26.04 2.41 -10.80
N PHE A 196 -24.74 2.46 -11.13
CA PHE A 196 -24.04 3.60 -11.74
C PHE A 196 -23.46 3.32 -13.14
N GLN A 197 -24.29 2.88 -14.10
CA GLN A 197 -23.96 2.86 -15.54
C GLN A 197 -23.49 4.23 -16.12
N GLU A 198 -23.36 5.27 -15.30
CA GLU A 198 -22.96 6.62 -15.65
C GLU A 198 -21.45 6.81 -15.86
N HIS A 199 -20.60 5.89 -15.40
CA HIS A 199 -19.15 6.07 -15.47
C HIS A 199 -18.56 5.61 -16.81
N LYS A 200 -18.74 6.41 -17.87
CA LYS A 200 -18.18 6.17 -19.23
C LYS A 200 -16.67 5.88 -19.27
N ARG A 201 -15.91 6.27 -18.23
CA ARG A 201 -14.45 6.09 -18.12
C ARG A 201 -14.02 5.04 -17.09
N GLY A 202 -14.96 4.38 -16.41
CA GLY A 202 -14.68 3.48 -15.29
C GLY A 202 -14.87 4.12 -13.91
N ARG A 203 -14.85 3.31 -12.86
CA ARG A 203 -15.09 3.72 -11.47
C ARG A 203 -13.84 4.33 -10.85
N ALA A 204 -14.01 5.24 -9.89
CA ALA A 204 -12.87 5.73 -9.10
C ALA A 204 -12.16 4.56 -8.40
N VAL A 205 -10.82 4.62 -8.38
CA VAL A 205 -9.97 3.56 -7.83
C VAL A 205 -9.32 4.07 -6.54
N MET A 206 -9.44 3.33 -5.46
CA MET A 206 -8.81 3.64 -4.18
C MET A 206 -7.71 2.61 -3.88
N VAL A 207 -6.45 3.04 -3.82
CA VAL A 207 -5.31 2.15 -3.50
C VAL A 207 -4.87 2.39 -2.06
N TRP A 208 -5.04 1.37 -1.23
CA TRP A 208 -4.71 1.39 0.20
C TRP A 208 -3.30 0.87 0.48
N ILE A 209 -2.51 1.69 1.16
CA ILE A 209 -1.20 1.34 1.71
C ILE A 209 -1.33 1.18 3.23
N HIS A 210 -1.06 -0.02 3.73
CA HIS A 210 -1.17 -0.30 5.15
C HIS A 210 -0.07 0.39 5.98
N GLY A 211 -0.41 0.69 7.23
CA GLY A 211 0.53 1.22 8.24
C GLY A 211 1.43 0.15 8.85
N GLY A 212 1.82 0.36 10.12
CA GLY A 212 2.65 -0.61 10.87
C GLY A 212 4.12 -0.20 11.04
N GLY A 213 4.40 1.10 11.05
CA GLY A 213 5.74 1.63 11.35
C GLY A 213 6.86 1.12 10.43
N PHE A 214 6.51 0.71 9.21
CA PHE A 214 7.40 0.05 8.24
C PHE A 214 7.92 -1.33 8.64
N VAL A 215 7.42 -1.92 9.74
CA VAL A 215 7.96 -3.19 10.30
C VAL A 215 6.92 -4.29 10.52
N VAL A 216 5.63 -3.93 10.60
CA VAL A 216 4.51 -4.88 10.83
C VAL A 216 3.28 -4.50 9.98
N HIS A 217 2.18 -5.24 10.19
CA HIS A 217 0.90 -5.21 9.46
C HIS A 217 0.94 -5.82 8.05
N SER A 218 -0.24 -5.90 7.45
CA SER A 218 -0.52 -6.49 6.15
C SER A 218 -1.82 -5.93 5.57
N SER A 219 -1.97 -5.99 4.25
CA SER A 219 -3.21 -5.73 3.52
C SER A 219 -4.39 -6.56 4.04
N ALA A 220 -4.13 -7.74 4.62
CA ALA A 220 -5.16 -8.64 5.14
C ALA A 220 -5.77 -8.17 6.48
N ASN A 221 -5.12 -7.26 7.23
CA ASN A 221 -5.61 -6.78 8.52
C ASN A 221 -6.95 -6.03 8.43
N TYR A 222 -7.34 -5.56 7.25
CA TYR A 222 -8.49 -4.66 7.07
C TYR A 222 -9.80 -5.37 6.72
N GLY A 223 -9.74 -6.68 6.43
CA GLY A 223 -10.92 -7.54 6.24
C GLY A 223 -11.72 -7.29 4.96
N ASP A 224 -11.94 -8.34 4.18
CA ASP A 224 -12.57 -8.27 2.87
C ASP A 224 -14.03 -7.79 2.92
N ARG A 225 -14.82 -8.33 3.85
CA ARG A 225 -16.26 -7.99 3.95
C ARG A 225 -16.48 -6.53 4.31
N GLY A 226 -15.60 -5.95 5.15
CA GLY A 226 -15.65 -4.54 5.50
C GLY A 226 -15.37 -3.66 4.29
N ILE A 227 -14.30 -3.96 3.55
CA ILE A 227 -13.97 -3.26 2.29
C ILE A 227 -15.13 -3.33 1.29
N CYS A 228 -15.69 -4.53 1.06
CA CYS A 228 -16.79 -4.70 0.12
C CYS A 228 -18.06 -3.93 0.54
N LYS A 229 -18.44 -4.00 1.82
CA LYS A 229 -19.67 -3.37 2.32
C LYS A 229 -19.58 -1.86 2.53
N CYS A 230 -18.43 -1.35 2.95
CA CYS A 230 -18.27 0.06 3.34
C CYS A 230 -17.74 0.94 2.20
N LEU A 231 -16.91 0.37 1.32
CA LEU A 231 -16.28 1.12 0.21
C LEU A 231 -16.88 0.69 -1.12
N CYS A 232 -16.74 -0.58 -1.51
CA CYS A 232 -17.14 -1.02 -2.86
C CYS A 232 -18.64 -0.87 -3.12
N SER A 233 -19.48 -0.98 -2.08
CA SER A 233 -20.93 -0.71 -2.16
C SER A 233 -21.29 0.71 -2.61
N LYS A 234 -20.33 1.65 -2.55
CA LYS A 234 -20.46 3.04 -3.01
C LYS A 234 -19.98 3.24 -4.45
N GLY A 235 -19.74 2.16 -5.20
CA GLY A 235 -19.37 2.23 -6.61
C GLY A 235 -17.90 2.55 -6.87
N VAL A 236 -17.00 2.23 -5.93
CA VAL A 236 -15.54 2.40 -6.11
C VAL A 236 -14.83 1.06 -6.18
N VAL A 237 -13.74 0.99 -6.94
CA VAL A 237 -12.82 -0.15 -6.93
C VAL A 237 -11.78 0.08 -5.84
N VAL A 238 -11.53 -0.92 -5.00
CA VAL A 238 -10.53 -0.82 -3.93
C VAL A 238 -9.40 -1.79 -4.19
N VAL A 239 -8.17 -1.31 -4.11
CA VAL A 239 -6.95 -2.13 -4.18
C VAL A 239 -6.23 -2.06 -2.84
N THR A 240 -5.78 -3.18 -2.30
CA THR A 240 -4.91 -3.21 -1.12
C THR A 240 -3.58 -3.85 -1.51
N ILE A 241 -2.46 -3.26 -1.11
CA ILE A 241 -1.12 -3.72 -1.51
C ILE A 241 -0.31 -4.18 -0.29
N GLN A 242 0.52 -5.20 -0.50
CA GLN A 242 1.63 -5.55 0.38
C GLN A 242 2.92 -4.89 -0.12
N TYR A 243 3.89 -4.70 0.76
CA TYR A 243 5.25 -4.25 0.41
C TYR A 243 6.27 -4.81 1.41
N ARG A 244 7.56 -4.85 1.06
CA ARG A 244 8.59 -5.32 1.99
C ARG A 244 8.67 -4.44 3.23
N LEU A 245 8.87 -5.09 4.38
CA LEU A 245 8.95 -4.45 5.70
C LEU A 245 10.34 -4.64 6.33
N GLY A 246 10.62 -3.86 7.37
CA GLY A 246 11.81 -3.94 8.19
C GLY A 246 13.10 -3.84 7.37
N ILE A 247 14.07 -4.67 7.73
CA ILE A 247 15.38 -4.68 7.07
C ILE A 247 15.28 -4.99 5.56
N LEU A 248 14.29 -5.80 5.15
CA LEU A 248 14.12 -6.20 3.75
C LEU A 248 13.58 -5.07 2.87
N GLY A 249 12.82 -4.13 3.45
CA GLY A 249 12.21 -3.02 2.73
C GLY A 249 12.92 -1.69 2.90
N PHE A 250 13.59 -1.46 4.02
CA PHE A 250 14.03 -0.11 4.42
C PHE A 250 15.46 -0.07 4.98
N SER A 251 16.23 -1.16 4.86
CA SER A 251 17.68 -1.08 5.11
C SER A 251 18.38 -0.32 4.00
N ALA A 252 19.48 0.33 4.35
CA ALA A 252 20.41 0.95 3.42
C ALA A 252 21.82 0.81 3.99
N THR A 253 22.73 0.27 3.19
CA THR A 253 24.16 0.13 3.54
C THR A 253 24.98 1.32 3.10
N GLY A 254 24.43 2.17 2.21
CA GLY A 254 25.15 3.27 1.57
C GLY A 254 26.00 2.84 0.37
N ASP A 255 25.93 1.56 -0.01
CA ASP A 255 26.55 0.97 -1.19
C ASP A 255 25.52 0.26 -2.09
N GLU A 256 25.98 -0.44 -3.12
CA GLU A 256 25.17 -1.16 -4.10
C GLU A 256 24.54 -2.48 -3.59
N HIS A 257 24.92 -2.93 -2.39
CA HIS A 257 24.45 -4.19 -1.82
C HIS A 257 23.06 -4.05 -1.17
N SER A 258 22.72 -2.87 -0.64
CA SER A 258 21.38 -2.57 -0.10
C SER A 258 20.92 -1.18 -0.54
N ILE A 259 20.08 -1.17 -1.59
CA ILE A 259 19.46 0.04 -2.12
C ILE A 259 18.45 0.57 -1.09
N PRO A 260 18.44 1.87 -0.75
CA PRO A 260 17.47 2.42 0.18
C PRO A 260 16.03 2.37 -0.38
N ASN A 261 15.06 2.34 0.53
CA ASN A 261 13.63 2.54 0.24
C ASN A 261 13.00 1.49 -0.69
N LEU A 262 13.45 0.24 -0.64
CA LEU A 262 12.88 -0.86 -1.42
C LEU A 262 11.37 -1.03 -1.21
N GLY A 263 10.86 -0.82 0.00
CA GLY A 263 9.42 -0.84 0.27
C GLY A 263 8.64 0.25 -0.50
N LEU A 264 9.25 1.42 -0.76
CA LEU A 264 8.63 2.45 -1.62
C LEU A 264 8.71 2.05 -3.10
N TRP A 265 9.79 1.39 -3.53
CA TRP A 265 9.88 0.84 -4.88
C TRP A 265 8.84 -0.25 -5.13
N ASP A 266 8.57 -1.09 -4.12
CA ASP A 266 7.49 -2.09 -4.17
C ASP A 266 6.13 -1.44 -4.37
N GLN A 267 5.85 -0.37 -3.61
CA GLN A 267 4.60 0.39 -3.74
C GLN A 267 4.48 1.06 -5.11
N ALA A 268 5.57 1.65 -5.63
CA ALA A 268 5.59 2.23 -6.97
C ALA A 268 5.31 1.18 -8.05
N MET A 269 5.88 -0.03 -7.93
CA MET A 269 5.58 -1.13 -8.84
C MET A 269 4.13 -1.60 -8.75
N ALA A 270 3.57 -1.68 -7.54
CA ALA A 270 2.16 -2.00 -7.35
C ALA A 270 1.24 -0.94 -7.99
N LEU A 271 1.57 0.35 -7.86
CA LEU A 271 0.82 1.43 -8.51
C LEU A 271 0.91 1.37 -10.04
N SER A 272 2.09 1.06 -10.59
CA SER A 272 2.24 0.81 -12.02
C SER A 272 1.37 -0.36 -12.47
N TRP A 273 1.35 -1.46 -11.72
CA TRP A 273 0.48 -2.60 -12.00
C TRP A 273 -1.00 -2.20 -11.99
N VAL A 274 -1.43 -1.40 -11.01
CA VAL A 274 -2.81 -0.90 -10.95
C VAL A 274 -3.14 -0.09 -12.19
N LYS A 275 -2.30 0.89 -12.57
CA LYS A 275 -2.53 1.72 -13.76
C LYS A 275 -2.64 0.89 -15.03
N GLU A 276 -1.84 -0.17 -15.16
CA GLU A 276 -1.85 -1.06 -16.33
C GLU A 276 -3.05 -2.01 -16.40
N ASN A 277 -3.68 -2.36 -15.27
CA ASN A 277 -4.64 -3.48 -15.23
C ASN A 277 -6.03 -3.09 -14.74
N ILE A 278 -6.23 -1.94 -14.08
CA ILE A 278 -7.48 -1.67 -13.35
C ILE A 278 -8.72 -1.51 -14.23
N VAL A 279 -8.52 -1.21 -15.52
CA VAL A 279 -9.60 -1.16 -16.53
C VAL A 279 -10.35 -2.48 -16.61
N GLU A 280 -9.64 -3.60 -16.53
CA GLU A 280 -10.21 -4.96 -16.58
C GLU A 280 -11.13 -5.24 -15.38
N PHE A 281 -10.95 -4.50 -14.28
CA PHE A 281 -11.77 -4.58 -13.08
C PHE A 281 -12.85 -3.49 -13.03
N GLY A 282 -13.05 -2.75 -14.12
CA GLY A 282 -14.02 -1.65 -14.22
C GLY A 282 -13.60 -0.37 -13.50
N GLY A 283 -12.31 -0.19 -13.21
CA GLY A 283 -11.75 1.05 -12.65
C GLY A 283 -11.24 2.00 -13.73
N ASP A 284 -11.22 3.29 -13.42
CA ASP A 284 -10.65 4.36 -14.25
C ASP A 284 -9.16 4.57 -13.89
N PRO A 285 -8.22 4.27 -14.81
CA PRO A 285 -6.78 4.39 -14.56
C PRO A 285 -6.33 5.86 -14.41
N GLU A 286 -7.13 6.82 -14.84
CA GLU A 286 -6.85 8.26 -14.70
C GLU A 286 -7.51 8.86 -13.43
N ASN A 287 -8.26 8.04 -12.67
CA ASN A 287 -8.92 8.45 -11.44
C ASN A 287 -8.55 7.55 -10.26
N ILE A 288 -7.25 7.41 -10.04
CA ILE A 288 -6.67 6.64 -8.94
C ILE A 288 -6.36 7.57 -7.76
N THR A 289 -6.88 7.20 -6.59
CA THR A 289 -6.59 7.85 -5.30
C THR A 289 -5.83 6.88 -4.40
N VAL A 290 -4.58 7.23 -4.07
CA VAL A 290 -3.74 6.46 -3.15
C VAL A 290 -3.90 7.02 -1.74
N PHE A 291 -4.10 6.15 -0.76
CA PHE A 291 -4.31 6.55 0.62
C PHE A 291 -3.77 5.53 1.62
N GLY A 292 -3.49 5.99 2.83
CA GLY A 292 -2.93 5.14 3.88
C GLY A 292 -3.06 5.77 5.26
N GLN A 293 -2.82 4.94 6.28
CA GLN A 293 -2.83 5.32 7.70
C GLN A 293 -1.44 5.11 8.32
N SER A 294 -1.06 6.00 9.25
CA SER A 294 0.24 5.97 9.93
C SER A 294 1.41 5.91 8.92
N ALA A 295 2.29 4.91 9.01
CA ALA A 295 3.38 4.68 8.05
C ALA A 295 2.88 4.60 6.59
N GLY A 296 1.69 4.04 6.35
CA GLY A 296 1.09 4.01 5.01
C GLY A 296 0.65 5.39 4.52
N GLY A 297 0.24 6.27 5.43
CA GLY A 297 -0.02 7.68 5.12
C GLY A 297 1.27 8.44 4.80
N VAL A 298 2.36 8.13 5.49
CA VAL A 298 3.70 8.65 5.15
C VAL A 298 4.16 8.13 3.78
N CYS A 299 3.93 6.85 3.48
CA CYS A 299 4.19 6.29 2.15
C CYS A 299 3.43 7.05 1.05
N ALA A 300 2.13 7.29 1.23
CA ALA A 300 1.34 8.08 0.28
C ALA A 300 1.93 9.49 0.09
N ASP A 301 2.35 10.16 1.18
CA ASP A 301 3.01 11.46 1.09
C ASP A 301 4.34 11.36 0.29
N LEU A 302 5.20 10.37 0.58
CA LEU A 302 6.48 10.18 -0.09
C LEU A 302 6.32 9.86 -1.59
N LEU A 303 5.33 9.04 -1.95
CA LEU A 303 5.01 8.74 -3.34
C LEU A 303 4.50 9.98 -4.10
N SER A 304 3.88 10.96 -3.42
CA SER A 304 3.48 12.22 -4.05
C SER A 304 4.65 13.12 -4.42
N LEU A 305 5.74 13.01 -3.68
CA LEU A 305 6.95 13.81 -3.88
C LEU A 305 7.94 13.14 -4.85
N SER A 306 7.87 11.82 -4.97
CA SER A 306 8.78 11.04 -5.80
C SER A 306 8.61 11.34 -7.30
N PRO A 307 9.69 11.65 -8.04
CA PRO A 307 9.62 11.86 -9.49
C PRO A 307 9.23 10.58 -10.26
N TYR A 308 9.33 9.40 -9.64
CA TYR A 308 8.98 8.12 -10.26
C TYR A 308 7.48 7.81 -10.25
N THR A 309 6.70 8.57 -9.46
CA THR A 309 5.25 8.34 -9.29
C THR A 309 4.44 9.63 -9.39
N ARG A 310 5.10 10.79 -9.41
CA ARG A 310 4.45 12.09 -9.53
C ARG A 310 3.84 12.27 -10.92
N GLY A 311 2.56 12.65 -10.94
CA GLY A 311 1.79 12.88 -12.18
C GLY A 311 0.88 11.73 -12.56
N ASP A 312 1.09 10.54 -11.98
CA ASP A 312 0.31 9.36 -12.33
C ASP A 312 -0.92 9.12 -11.43
N PHE A 313 -0.97 9.71 -10.23
CA PHE A 313 -2.00 9.39 -9.22
C PHE A 313 -2.39 10.59 -8.34
N LYS A 314 -3.61 10.58 -7.78
CA LYS A 314 -4.07 11.50 -6.71
C LYS A 314 -3.74 10.87 -5.35
N LEU A 315 -3.30 11.65 -4.36
CA LEU A 315 -2.83 11.11 -3.07
C LEU A 315 -3.52 11.78 -1.86
N VAL A 316 -3.90 10.98 -0.86
CA VAL A 316 -4.66 11.41 0.33
C VAL A 316 -4.13 10.72 1.60
N ARG A 317 -3.97 11.47 2.70
CA ARG A 317 -3.51 10.95 4.00
C ARG A 317 -4.62 10.87 5.04
N LEU A 318 -4.69 9.76 5.78
CA LEU A 318 -5.52 9.63 6.98
C LEU A 318 -4.65 9.80 8.24
N LYS A 319 -4.94 10.84 9.03
CA LYS A 319 -4.27 11.10 10.32
C LYS A 319 -5.04 10.38 11.45
N GLU A 320 -4.34 9.63 12.29
CA GLU A 320 -4.92 9.15 13.55
C GLU A 320 -5.18 10.33 14.48
N ARG A 321 -6.33 10.33 15.15
CA ARG A 321 -6.66 11.32 16.19
C ARG A 321 -6.11 10.87 17.53
#